data_AF-A0A8B3P1C0-F1
#
_entry.id   AF-A0A8B3P1C0-F1
#
_cell.length_a   1.000
_cell.length_b   1.000
_cell.length_c   1.000
_cell.angle_alpha   90.00
_cell.angle_beta   90.00
_cell.angle_gamma   90.00
#
_symmetry.space_group_name_H-M   'P 1'
#
loop_
_entity.id
_entity.type
_entity.pdbx_description
1 polymer ?
#
loop_
_entity_poly.entity_id
_entity_poly.type
_entity_poly.pdbx_seq_one_letter_code
_entity_poly.pdbx_strand_id
1 'polypeptide(L)' 'MAERWDTIIIGGGQAGLAMSYYLQQHERKHVVLERARIAERWRTERWDSLRFQFINQSIELPGLSYQDPEPEGFAH' A
#
# COMPACT_ATOMS: atom_id res chain seq x y z
N MET A 1 7.27 -22.16 -19.79
CA MET A 1 8.55 -22.03 -19.04
C MET A 1 8.21 -21.39 -17.71
N ALA A 2 8.78 -21.85 -16.59
CA ALA A 2 8.49 -21.26 -15.27
C ALA A 2 9.32 -19.99 -15.06
N GLU A 3 8.69 -18.91 -14.60
CA GLU A 3 9.39 -17.68 -14.24
C GLU A 3 10.01 -17.82 -12.84
N ARG A 4 11.23 -17.31 -12.64
CA ARG A 4 11.96 -17.39 -11.37
C ARG A 4 12.14 -16.00 -10.76
N TRP A 5 11.77 -15.91 -9.49
CA TRP A 5 11.83 -14.70 -8.66
C TRP A 5 12.59 -14.99 -7.37
N ASP A 6 13.41 -14.03 -6.91
CA ASP A 6 14.16 -14.16 -5.66
C ASP A 6 13.27 -13.89 -4.45
N THR A 7 12.26 -13.05 -4.62
CA THR A 7 11.28 -12.70 -3.59
C THR A 7 9.89 -12.59 -4.20
N ILE A 8 8.92 -13.18 -3.51
CA ILE A 8 7.50 -13.07 -3.85
C ILE A 8 6.80 -12.44 -2.64
N ILE A 9 6.11 -11.32 -2.87
CA ILE A 9 5.28 -10.66 -1.87
C ILE A 9 3.83 -11.11 -2.12
N ILE A 10 3.19 -11.68 -1.10
CA ILE A 10 1.79 -12.08 -1.17
C ILE A 10 0.93 -10.98 -0.52
N GLY A 11 0.13 -10.32 -1.34
CA GLY A 11 -0.74 -9.20 -0.98
C GLY A 11 -0.24 -7.86 -1.54
N GLY A 12 -1.09 -7.20 -2.32
CA GLY A 12 -0.91 -5.85 -2.88
C GLY A 12 -1.62 -4.77 -2.05
N GLY A 13 -1.67 -4.94 -0.74
CA GLY A 13 -2.11 -3.91 0.23
C GLY A 13 -0.95 -3.02 0.69
N GLN A 14 -1.19 -2.17 1.71
CA GLN A 14 -0.20 -1.19 2.16
C GLN A 14 1.16 -1.81 2.56
N ALA A 15 1.14 -2.95 3.24
CA ALA A 15 2.37 -3.61 3.69
C ALA A 15 3.18 -4.19 2.52
N GLY A 16 2.50 -4.81 1.54
CA GLY A 16 3.17 -5.38 0.37
C GLY A 16 3.75 -4.31 -0.55
N LEU A 17 3.03 -3.21 -0.74
CA LEU A 17 3.54 -2.07 -1.52
C LEU A 17 4.71 -1.37 -0.81
N ALA A 18 4.65 -1.19 0.51
CA ALA A 18 5.76 -0.65 1.28
C ALA A 18 7.02 -1.53 1.18
N MET A 19 6.87 -2.85 1.26
CA MET A 19 7.99 -3.77 1.06
C MET A 19 8.55 -3.71 -0.37
N SER A 20 7.67 -3.70 -1.37
CA SER A 20 8.05 -3.58 -2.78
C SER A 20 8.86 -2.31 -3.06
N TYR A 21 8.46 -1.18 -2.46
CA TYR A 21 9.21 0.07 -2.55
C TYR A 21 10.66 -0.10 -2.10
N TYR A 22 10.90 -0.64 -0.90
CA TYR A 22 12.27 -0.81 -0.39
C TYR A 22 13.08 -1.83 -1.19
N LEU A 23 12.47 -2.92 -1.65
CA LEU A 23 13.16 -3.88 -2.51
C LEU A 23 13.55 -3.25 -3.85
N GLN A 24 12.72 -2.38 -4.41
CA GLN A 24 13.05 -1.61 -5.61
C GLN A 24 14.23 -0.65 -5.35
N GLN A 25 14.24 0.06 -4.21
CA GLN A 25 15.36 0.94 -3.83
C GLN A 25 16.69 0.19 -3.65
N HIS A 26 16.65 -1.10 -3.33
CA HIS A 26 17.82 -1.96 -3.17
C HIS A 26 18.12 -2.82 -4.40
N GLU A 27 17.50 -2.51 -5.55
CA GLU A 27 17.67 -3.22 -6.83
C GLU A 27 17.41 -4.74 -6.72
N ARG A 28 16.51 -5.15 -5.81
CA ARG A 28 16.16 -6.55 -5.59
C ARG A 28 14.98 -6.94 -6.47
N LYS A 29 15.18 -7.95 -7.31
CA LYS A 29 14.14 -8.50 -8.18
C LYS A 29 13.04 -9.17 -7.34
N HIS A 30 11.80 -8.69 -7.48
CA HIS A 30 10.66 -9.23 -6.74
C HIS A 30 9.36 -9.05 -7.52
N VAL A 31 8.35 -9.83 -7.16
CA VAL A 31 6.99 -9.71 -7.70
C VAL A 31 5.97 -9.63 -6.56
N VAL A 32 4.94 -8.82 -6.75
CA VAL A 32 3.80 -8.70 -5.84
C VAL A 32 2.61 -9.43 -6.46
N LEU A 33 2.02 -10.35 -5.72
CA LEU A 33 0.83 -11.09 -6.13
C LEU A 33 -0.35 -10.67 -5.24
N GLU A 34 -1.41 -10.17 -5.87
CA GLU A 34 -2.65 -9.77 -5.21
C GLU A 34 -3.80 -10.62 -5.75
N ARG A 35 -4.74 -11.02 -4.89
CA ARG A 35 -5.88 -11.86 -5.30
C ARG A 35 -6.84 -11.10 -6.22
N ALA A 36 -6.93 -9.78 -6.08
CA ALA A 36 -7.82 -8.90 -6.81
C ALA A 36 -7.04 -7.71 -7.40
N ARG A 37 -7.58 -6.49 -7.30
CA ARG A 37 -6.84 -5.27 -7.68
C ARG A 37 -5.94 -4.81 -6.54
N ILE A 38 -4.89 -4.06 -6.88
CA ILE A 38 -4.03 -3.39 -5.90
C ILE A 38 -4.90 -2.58 -4.93
N ALA A 39 -4.70 -2.81 -3.64
CA ALA A 39 -5.44 -2.21 -2.54
C ALA A 39 -6.97 -2.46 -2.55
N GLU A 40 -7.46 -3.58 -3.09
CA GLU A 40 -8.92 -3.87 -3.20
C GLU A 40 -9.70 -3.66 -1.90
N ARG A 41 -9.12 -4.06 -0.77
CA ARG A 41 -9.75 -3.87 0.55
C ARG A 41 -10.12 -2.42 0.86
N TRP A 42 -9.27 -1.48 0.44
CA TRP A 42 -9.52 -0.04 0.61
C TRP A 42 -10.47 0.51 -0.46
N ARG A 43 -10.52 -0.11 -1.63
CA ARG A 43 -11.35 0.32 -2.76
C ARG A 43 -12.82 -0.02 -2.56
N THR A 44 -13.12 -1.23 -2.12
CA THR A 44 -14.50 -1.77 -2.16
C THR A 44 -14.89 -2.61 -0.95
N GLU A 45 -13.94 -3.16 -0.18
CA GLU A 45 -14.25 -4.02 0.97
C GLU A 45 -14.24 -3.28 2.31
N ARG A 46 -14.14 -1.95 2.29
CA ARG A 46 -14.28 -1.09 3.47
C ARG A 46 -15.73 -0.63 3.63
N TRP A 47 -16.10 -0.25 4.85
CA TRP A 47 -17.35 0.44 5.11
C TRP A 47 -17.32 1.87 4.53
N ASP A 48 -18.43 2.34 3.97
CA ASP A 48 -18.57 3.72 3.48
C ASP A 48 -18.38 4.75 4.62
N SER A 49 -18.68 4.33 5.85
CA SER A 49 -18.52 5.14 7.06
C SER A 49 -17.13 5.01 7.71
N LEU A 50 -16.22 4.19 7.17
CA LEU A 50 -14.88 4.06 7.73
C LEU A 50 -14.15 5.41 7.66
N ARG A 51 -13.57 5.84 8.77
CA ARG A 51 -12.66 6.98 8.86
C ARG A 51 -11.39 6.56 9.57
N PHE A 52 -10.28 7.20 9.25
CA PHE A 52 -9.09 7.10 10.07
C PHE A 52 -9.33 7.75 11.44
N GLN A 53 -8.78 7.14 12.50
CA GLN A 53 -8.85 7.68 13.87
C GLN A 53 -7.68 8.63 14.19
N PHE A 54 -6.68 8.66 13.30
CA PHE A 54 -5.50 9.50 13.42
C PHE A 54 -5.57 10.62 12.39
N ILE A 55 -4.91 11.74 12.69
CA ILE A 55 -4.84 12.87 11.77
C ILE A 55 -4.21 12.46 10.44
N ASN A 56 -4.66 13.07 9.36
CA ASN A 56 -4.22 12.81 7.99
C ASN A 56 -2.70 12.81 7.79
N GLN A 57 -1.97 13.68 8.50
CA GLN A 57 -0.50 13.71 8.46
C GLN A 57 0.18 12.40 8.93
N SER A 58 -0.51 11.58 9.73
CA SER A 58 0.03 10.29 10.17
C SER A 58 -0.10 9.18 9.12
N ILE A 59 -0.84 9.43 8.03
CA ILE A 59 -1.01 8.48 6.94
C ILE A 59 0.19 8.61 6.02
N GLU A 60 1.13 7.68 6.08
CA GLU A 60 2.33 7.74 5.25
C GLU A 60 2.64 6.37 4.62
N LEU A 61 3.20 6.42 3.41
CA LEU A 61 3.87 5.28 2.80
C LEU A 61 5.33 5.67 2.48
N PRO A 62 6.25 4.70 2.41
CA PRO A 62 7.62 4.96 2.01
C PRO A 62 7.69 5.73 0.69
N GLY A 63 8.32 6.91 0.70
CA GLY A 63 8.44 7.78 -0.47
C GLY A 63 7.15 8.45 -0.94
N LEU A 64 6.05 8.35 -0.18
CA LEU A 64 4.76 8.96 -0.50
C LEU A 64 4.07 9.49 0.76
N SER A 65 4.15 10.81 0.93
CA SER A 65 3.39 11.52 1.96
C SER A 65 1.94 11.75 1.51
N TYR A 66 1.01 11.74 2.46
CA TYR A 66 -0.38 12.09 2.20
C TYR A 66 -0.52 13.55 1.76
N GLN A 67 -1.33 13.80 0.72
CA GLN A 67 -1.40 15.11 0.04
C GLN A 67 -2.73 15.86 0.28
N ASP A 68 -3.51 15.45 1.26
CA ASP A 68 -4.79 16.12 1.55
C ASP A 68 -4.57 17.54 2.11
N PRO A 69 -5.35 18.54 1.64
CA PRO A 69 -5.26 19.91 2.12
C PRO A 69 -5.68 20.11 3.58
N GLU A 70 -6.25 19.10 4.26
CA GLU A 70 -6.62 19.14 5.68
C GLU A 70 -5.73 18.20 6.52
N PRO A 71 -4.55 18.64 6.98
CA PRO A 71 -3.57 17.77 7.61
C PRO A 71 -3.99 17.24 9.00
N GLU A 72 -4.82 18.02 9.70
CA GLU A 72 -5.39 17.70 11.01
C GLU A 72 -6.76 16.99 10.90
N GLY A 73 -7.26 16.80 9.67
CA GLY A 73 -8.53 16.11 9.40
C GLY A 73 -8.41 14.59 9.51
N PHE A 74 -9.53 13.92 9.19
CA PHE A 74 -9.64 12.46 9.24
C PHE A 74 -10.10 11.89 7.89
N ALA A 75 -9.20 11.20 7.20
CA ALA A 75 -9.43 10.66 5.86
C ALA A 75 -10.58 9.66 5.84
N HIS A 76 -11.34 9.73 4.74
CA HIS A 76 -12.47 8.86 4.40
C HIS A 76 -12.06 7.59 3.65
#